data_AF-A0A497FPM5-F1
#
_entry.id   AF-A0A497FPM5-F1
#
_cell.length_a   1.000
_cell.length_b   1.000
_cell.length_c   1.000
_cell.angle_alpha   90.00
_cell.angle_beta   90.00
_cell.angle_gamma   90.00
#
_symmetry.space_group_name_H-M   'P 1'
#
loop_
_entity.id
_entity.type
_entity.pdbx_description
1 polymer ?
#
loop_
_entity_poly.entity_id
_entity_poly.type
_entity_poly.pdbx_seq_one_letter_code
_entity_poly.pdbx_strand_id
1 'polypeptide(L)'
;MVSRVNRANVLYRSYDEVKALVVLTIISFIRKTKGSAITFTAKKIAVSAGLPAQPVILTLVKDVLENLSKEGLIDVYSRTSHGVKYMITKSSALWLIAKGEKKKPLRSSYLETIIPMITKRKSILK
;
A
#
# COMPACT_ATOMS: atom_id res chain seq x y z
N MET A 1 -38.82 3.32 -2.07
CA MET A 1 -38.09 4.34 -2.85
C MET A 1 -36.64 4.33 -2.38
N VAL A 2 -35.76 3.59 -3.06
CA VAL A 2 -34.35 3.50 -2.68
C VAL A 2 -33.66 4.79 -3.15
N SER A 3 -33.18 5.59 -2.20
CA SER A 3 -32.40 6.78 -2.49
C SER A 3 -31.20 6.39 -3.36
N ARG A 4 -31.09 6.99 -4.55
CA ARG A 4 -29.90 6.88 -5.39
C ARG A 4 -28.71 7.39 -4.58
N VAL A 5 -27.86 6.48 -4.11
CA VAL A 5 -26.58 6.81 -3.49
C VAL A 5 -25.81 7.67 -4.50
N ASN A 6 -25.54 8.92 -4.12
CA ASN A 6 -24.79 9.85 -4.94
C ASN A 6 -23.36 9.27 -5.12
N ARG A 7 -23.01 8.85 -6.34
CA ARG A 7 -21.74 8.14 -6.65
C ARG A 7 -20.48 8.93 -6.26
N ALA A 8 -20.62 10.24 -6.01
CA ALA A 8 -19.55 11.12 -5.54
C ALA A 8 -19.17 10.94 -4.05
N ASN A 9 -19.97 10.22 -3.26
CA ASN A 9 -19.76 10.05 -1.80
C ASN A 9 -19.21 8.66 -1.41
N VAL A 10 -18.76 7.86 -2.37
CA VAL A 10 -18.20 6.53 -2.11
C VAL A 10 -16.71 6.66 -1.79
N LEU A 11 -16.32 6.33 -0.55
CA LEU A 11 -14.93 6.43 -0.06
C LEU A 11 -13.95 5.56 -0.86
N TYR A 12 -14.38 4.36 -1.25
CA TYR A 12 -13.65 3.44 -2.13
C TYR A 12 -14.68 2.55 -2.82
N ARG A 13 -14.46 2.20 -4.10
CA ARG A 13 -15.44 1.40 -4.88
C ARG A 13 -15.20 -0.09 -4.74
N SER A 14 -13.95 -0.48 -4.49
CA SER A 14 -13.57 -1.87 -4.34
C SER A 14 -12.40 -2.03 -3.38
N TYR A 15 -12.23 -3.24 -2.86
CA TYR A 15 -11.07 -3.58 -2.07
C TYR A 15 -9.76 -3.48 -2.87
N ASP A 16 -9.81 -3.78 -4.17
CA ASP A 16 -8.68 -3.67 -5.09
C ASP A 16 -8.18 -2.23 -5.24
N GLU A 17 -9.08 -1.24 -5.25
CA GLU A 17 -8.69 0.18 -5.22
C GLU A 17 -7.94 0.53 -3.93
N VAL A 18 -8.42 0.06 -2.77
CA VAL A 18 -7.74 0.28 -1.48
C VAL A 18 -6.37 -0.40 -1.48
N LYS A 19 -6.29 -1.67 -1.92
CA LYS A 19 -5.01 -2.39 -2.10
C LYS A 19 -4.04 -1.60 -2.97
N ALA A 20 -4.49 -1.11 -4.13
CA ALA A 20 -3.65 -0.36 -5.05
C ALA A 20 -3.16 0.96 -4.43
N LEU A 21 -4.05 1.71 -3.75
CA LEU A 21 -3.69 2.96 -3.07
C LEU A 21 -2.65 2.75 -1.99
N VAL A 22 -2.81 1.72 -1.16
CA VAL A 22 -1.83 1.35 -0.13
C VAL A 22 -0.47 1.05 -0.75
N VAL A 23 -0.41 0.16 -1.75
CA VAL A 23 0.84 -0.24 -2.40
C VAL A 23 1.51 0.93 -3.11
N LEU A 24 0.76 1.75 -3.84
CA LEU A 24 1.28 2.95 -4.51
C LEU A 24 1.83 3.98 -3.50
N THR A 25 1.20 4.09 -2.34
CA THR A 25 1.65 4.98 -1.26
C THR A 25 2.99 4.50 -0.69
N ILE A 26 3.13 3.19 -0.45
CA ILE A 26 4.40 2.58 -0.02
C ILE A 26 5.48 2.81 -1.08
N ILE A 27 5.18 2.57 -2.37
CA ILE A 27 6.10 2.84 -3.50
C ILE A 27 6.55 4.31 -3.51
N SER A 28 5.62 5.24 -3.29
CA SER A 28 5.91 6.68 -3.20
C SER A 28 6.89 7.00 -2.06
N PHE A 29 6.70 6.40 -0.89
CA PHE A 29 7.64 6.54 0.23
C PHE A 29 9.02 6.02 -0.14
N ILE A 30 9.11 4.80 -0.68
CA ILE A 30 10.38 4.20 -1.09
C ILE A 30 11.12 5.08 -2.09
N ARG A 31 10.42 5.60 -3.10
CA ARG A 31 11.02 6.48 -4.12
C ARG A 31 11.66 7.72 -3.51
N LYS A 32 10.99 8.34 -2.54
CA LYS A 32 11.46 9.54 -1.82
C LYS A 32 12.60 9.26 -0.84
N THR A 33 12.76 8.02 -0.39
CA THR A 33 13.79 7.64 0.58
C THR A 33 15.18 7.56 -0.03
N LYS A 34 16.15 8.23 0.61
CA LYS A 34 17.59 8.12 0.30
C LYS A 34 18.30 6.98 1.05
N GLY A 35 17.74 6.53 2.18
CA GLY A 35 18.25 5.41 2.98
C GLY A 35 17.88 4.02 2.45
N SER A 36 18.21 2.98 3.22
CA SER A 36 18.00 1.57 2.87
C SER A 36 16.77 0.91 3.50
N ALA A 37 16.02 1.65 4.34
CA ALA A 37 14.82 1.18 5.00
C ALA A 37 13.85 2.33 5.29
N ILE A 38 12.56 2.02 5.40
CA ILE A 38 11.54 2.92 5.94
C ILE A 38 10.63 2.17 6.90
N THR A 39 10.06 2.90 7.87
CA THR A 39 8.99 2.39 8.74
C THR A 39 7.73 3.23 8.60
N PHE A 40 6.58 2.60 8.79
CA PHE A 40 5.27 3.24 8.72
C PHE A 40 4.20 2.48 9.50
N THR A 41 3.09 3.15 9.77
CA THR A 41 1.89 2.58 10.41
C THR A 41 0.72 2.62 9.43
N ALA A 42 -0.34 1.84 9.70
CA ALA A 42 -1.57 1.87 8.91
C ALA A 42 -2.16 3.28 8.80
N LYS A 43 -2.19 4.04 9.91
CA LYS A 43 -2.64 5.44 9.92
C LYS A 43 -1.81 6.33 9.00
N LYS A 44 -0.47 6.21 9.04
CA LYS A 44 0.42 6.98 8.16
C LYS A 44 0.17 6.69 6.69
N ILE A 45 -0.05 5.41 6.35
CA ILE A 45 -0.39 4.99 4.98
C ILE A 45 -1.75 5.55 4.55
N ALA A 46 -2.80 5.39 5.36
CA ALA A 46 -4.14 5.87 5.03
C ALA A 46 -4.14 7.37 4.72
N VAL A 47 -3.59 8.19 5.62
CA VAL A 47 -3.52 9.65 5.46
C VAL A 47 -2.71 10.03 4.23
N SER A 48 -1.58 9.36 3.97
CA SER A 48 -0.72 9.67 2.82
C SER A 48 -1.31 9.20 1.49
N ALA A 49 -2.22 8.23 1.53
CA ALA A 49 -3.01 7.78 0.38
C ALA A 49 -4.20 8.70 0.08
N GLY A 50 -4.44 9.74 0.89
CA GLY A 50 -5.62 10.60 0.78
C GLY A 50 -6.91 9.95 1.29
N LEU A 51 -6.80 8.82 2.01
CA LEU A 51 -7.94 8.13 2.59
C LEU A 51 -8.27 8.74 3.97
N PRO A 52 -9.55 8.83 4.35
CA PRO A 52 -9.91 9.32 5.68
C PRO A 52 -9.49 8.29 6.74
N ALA A 53 -8.97 8.78 7.87
CA ALA A 53 -8.52 7.93 8.98
C ALA A 53 -9.68 7.38 9.84
N GLN A 54 -10.77 6.96 9.20
CA GLN A 54 -11.91 6.32 9.87
C GLN A 54 -11.57 4.87 10.24
N PRO A 55 -12.14 4.32 11.32
CA PRO A 55 -11.84 2.96 11.78
C PRO A 55 -11.97 1.89 10.71
N VAL A 56 -13.02 1.93 9.90
CA VAL A 56 -13.25 0.98 8.80
C VAL A 56 -12.12 1.03 7.77
N ILE A 57 -11.69 2.22 7.37
CA ILE A 57 -10.58 2.40 6.42
C ILE A 57 -9.27 1.92 7.01
N LEU A 58 -9.00 2.23 8.28
CA LEU A 58 -7.80 1.77 8.96
C LEU A 58 -7.74 0.25 9.07
N THR A 59 -8.89 -0.41 9.28
CA THR A 59 -9.00 -1.87 9.25
C THR A 59 -8.66 -2.43 7.87
N LEU A 60 -9.18 -1.84 6.79
CA LEU A 60 -8.84 -2.28 5.43
C LEU A 60 -7.35 -2.09 5.13
N VAL A 61 -6.79 -0.92 5.44
CA VAL A 61 -5.35 -0.68 5.26
C VAL A 61 -4.53 -1.67 6.07
N LYS A 62 -4.93 -1.97 7.32
CA LYS A 62 -4.26 -2.96 8.16
C LYS A 62 -4.30 -4.35 7.54
N ASP A 63 -5.45 -4.80 7.01
CA ASP A 63 -5.57 -6.09 6.32
C ASP A 63 -4.61 -6.17 5.12
N VAL A 64 -4.52 -5.10 4.32
CA VAL A 64 -3.55 -5.03 3.22
C VAL A 64 -2.12 -5.18 3.74
N LEU A 65 -1.73 -4.45 4.77
CA LEU A 65 -0.38 -4.52 5.34
C LEU A 65 -0.07 -5.90 5.94
N GLU A 66 -1.04 -6.54 6.58
CA GLU A 66 -0.88 -7.90 7.10
C GLU A 66 -0.67 -8.92 5.98
N ASN A 67 -1.42 -8.83 4.87
CA ASN A 67 -1.24 -9.72 3.73
C ASN A 67 0.10 -9.46 2.99
N LEU A 68 0.52 -8.20 2.84
CA LEU A 68 1.86 -7.89 2.34
C LEU A 68 2.96 -8.49 3.23
N SER A 69 2.75 -8.49 4.54
CA SER A 69 3.70 -9.06 5.48
C SER A 69 3.74 -10.59 5.42
N LYS A 70 2.58 -11.24 5.31
CA LYS A 70 2.48 -12.70 5.11
C LYS A 70 3.21 -13.17 3.85
N GLU A 71 3.20 -12.37 2.79
CA GLU A 71 3.92 -12.65 1.54
C GLU A 71 5.38 -12.16 1.53
N GLY A 72 5.91 -11.66 2.65
CA GLY A 72 7.31 -11.24 2.76
C GLY A 72 7.66 -9.97 1.97
N LEU A 73 6.66 -9.17 1.57
CA LEU A 73 6.87 -7.91 0.88
C LEU A 73 7.25 -6.78 1.84
N ILE A 74 6.77 -6.87 3.08
CA ILE A 74 7.10 -5.97 4.20
C ILE A 74 7.27 -6.79 5.49
N ASP A 75 7.94 -6.22 6.49
CA ASP A 75 8.15 -6.83 7.79
C ASP A 75 7.32 -6.13 8.89
N VAL A 76 6.98 -6.86 9.94
CA VAL A 76 6.53 -6.25 11.20
C VAL A 76 7.76 -5.81 11.99
N TYR A 77 7.90 -4.50 12.20
CA TYR A 77 9.02 -3.93 12.97
C TYR A 77 8.76 -3.99 14.48
N SER A 78 7.56 -3.61 14.91
CA SER A 78 7.17 -3.68 16.32
C SER A 78 5.66 -3.73 16.50
N ARG A 79 5.22 -4.29 17.62
CA ARG A 79 3.82 -4.32 18.07
C ARG A 79 3.72 -3.64 19.43
N THR A 80 2.82 -2.67 19.56
CA THR A 80 2.54 -1.98 20.83
C THR A 80 1.04 -1.85 21.05
N SER A 81 0.62 -1.37 22.23
CA SER A 81 -0.77 -1.01 22.52
C SER A 81 -1.36 0.00 21.53
N HIS A 82 -0.51 0.84 20.91
CA HIS A 82 -0.90 1.86 19.94
C HIS A 82 -0.92 1.35 18.48
N GLY A 83 -0.61 0.07 18.25
CA GLY A 83 -0.73 -0.59 16.96
C GLY A 83 0.57 -1.22 16.44
N VAL A 84 0.55 -1.57 15.16
CA VAL A 84 1.67 -2.25 14.48
C VAL A 84 2.47 -1.25 13.66
N LYS A 85 3.79 -1.27 13.83
CA LYS A 85 4.74 -0.57 12.97
C LYS A 85 5.32 -1.58 11.98
N TYR A 86 5.23 -1.26 10.69
CA TYR A 86 5.77 -2.07 9.61
C TYR A 86 7.07 -1.45 9.09
N MET A 87 7.89 -2.26 8.44
CA MET A 87 9.14 -1.87 7.81
C MET A 87 9.24 -2.48 6.41
N ILE A 88 9.92 -1.76 5.51
CA ILE A 88 10.38 -2.32 4.25
C ILE A 88 11.81 -1.85 4.00
N THR A 89 12.65 -2.76 3.54
CA THR A 89 14.08 -2.52 3.30
C THR A 89 14.42 -2.74 1.82
N LYS A 90 15.63 -2.35 1.43
CA LYS A 90 16.13 -2.47 0.06
C LYS A 90 16.15 -3.89 -0.53
N SER A 91 16.08 -4.93 0.30
CA SER A 91 16.03 -6.32 -0.15
C SER A 91 14.63 -6.77 -0.58
N SER A 92 13.57 -6.03 -0.22
CA SER A 92 12.20 -6.38 -0.60
C SER A 92 11.99 -6.28 -2.12
N ALA A 93 11.26 -7.25 -2.68
CA ALA A 93 10.86 -7.21 -4.09
C ALA A 93 10.08 -5.94 -4.44
N LEU A 94 9.21 -5.47 -3.53
CA LEU A 94 8.46 -4.23 -3.73
C LEU A 94 9.38 -3.00 -3.76
N TRP A 95 10.46 -3.01 -2.99
CA TRP A 95 11.46 -1.94 -3.00
C TRP A 95 12.20 -1.87 -4.33
N LEU A 96 12.71 -3.01 -4.81
CA LEU A 96 13.41 -3.10 -6.09
C LEU A 96 12.54 -2.57 -7.23
N ILE A 97 11.26 -2.94 -7.25
CA ILE A 97 10.29 -2.45 -8.23
C ILE A 97 10.07 -0.94 -8.09
N ALA A 98 9.92 -0.43 -6.87
CA ALA A 98 9.72 0.99 -6.61
C ALA A 98 10.89 1.85 -7.12
N LYS A 99 12.13 1.36 -6.95
CA LYS A 99 13.38 1.99 -7.42
C LYS A 99 13.71 1.71 -8.89
N GLY A 100 12.94 0.85 -9.56
CA GLY A 100 13.15 0.50 -10.98
C GLY A 100 14.33 -0.45 -11.23
N GLU A 101 14.80 -1.14 -10.18
CA GLU A 101 15.84 -2.14 -10.28
C GLU A 101 15.29 -3.38 -10.98
N LYS A 102 15.87 -3.73 -12.14
CA LYS A 102 15.42 -4.87 -12.97
C LYS A 102 15.85 -6.20 -12.35
N LYS A 103 15.19 -6.67 -11.30
CA LYS A 103 15.35 -8.05 -10.82
C LYS A 103 14.01 -8.66 -10.38
N LYS A 104 13.56 -9.64 -11.19
CA LYS A 104 12.37 -10.52 -11.04
C LYS A 104 11.00 -9.80 -10.99
N PRO A 105 9.95 -10.40 -11.60
CA PRO A 105 8.58 -9.87 -11.47
C PRO A 105 8.10 -9.97 -10.03
N LEU A 106 7.22 -9.05 -9.60
CA LEU A 106 6.49 -9.18 -8.33
C LEU A 106 5.66 -10.46 -8.40
N ARG A 107 6.02 -11.47 -7.60
CA ARG A 107 5.22 -12.68 -7.43
C ARG A 107 4.48 -12.55 -6.12
N SER A 108 3.17 -12.37 -6.20
CA SER A 108 2.31 -12.13 -5.05
C SER A 108 0.89 -12.51 -5.47
N SER A 109 0.39 -13.63 -4.95
CA SER A 109 -0.97 -14.11 -5.21
C SER A 109 -2.01 -13.09 -4.77
N TYR A 110 -1.72 -12.40 -3.67
CA TYR A 110 -2.59 -11.39 -3.09
C TYR A 110 -2.71 -10.12 -3.97
N LEU A 111 -1.61 -9.75 -4.65
CA LEU A 111 -1.56 -8.55 -5.49
C LEU A 111 -1.85 -8.84 -6.97
N GLU A 112 -2.06 -10.10 -7.38
CA GLU A 112 -2.26 -10.48 -8.78
C GLU A 112 -3.25 -9.57 -9.52
N THR A 113 -4.40 -9.29 -8.89
CA THR A 113 -5.47 -8.47 -9.48
C THR A 113 -5.07 -7.00 -9.68
N ILE A 114 -4.12 -6.48 -8.90
CA ILE A 114 -3.72 -5.07 -8.92
C ILE A 114 -2.33 -4.83 -9.52
N ILE A 115 -1.57 -5.88 -9.86
CA ILE A 115 -0.28 -5.76 -10.56
C ILE A 115 -0.37 -4.78 -11.75
N PRO A 116 -1.36 -4.87 -12.66
CA PRO A 116 -1.48 -3.95 -13.79
C PRO A 116 -1.59 -2.47 -13.36
N MET A 117 -2.29 -2.20 -12.24
CA MET A 117 -2.50 -0.85 -11.72
C MET A 117 -1.20 -0.23 -11.19
N ILE A 118 -0.38 -1.04 -10.50
CA ILE A 118 0.87 -0.56 -9.88
C ILE A 118 2.02 -0.43 -10.90
N THR A 119 2.03 -1.20 -11.99
CA THR A 119 3.05 -1.08 -13.06
C THR A 119 2.78 0.00 -14.10
N LYS A 120 1.52 0.33 -14.41
CA LYS A 120 1.17 1.31 -15.47
C LYS A 120 1.57 2.75 -15.14
N ARG A 121 1.76 3.11 -13.87
CA ARG A 121 2.02 4.50 -13.43
C ARG A 121 3.46 5.01 -13.68
N LYS A 122 4.22 4.38 -14.59
CA LYS A 122 5.56 4.83 -15.00
C LYS A 122 5.56 6.11 -15.88
N SER A 123 4.40 6.63 -16.33
CA SER A 123 4.37 7.66 -17.38
C SER A 123 3.90 9.08 -17.01
N ILE A 124 3.62 9.41 -15.74
CA ILE A 124 3.02 10.73 -15.38
C ILE A 124 3.94 11.57 -14.46
N LEU A 125 5.21 11.26 -14.38
CA LEU A 125 6.20 12.11 -13.70
C LEU A 125 7.46 12.16 -14.57
N LYS A 126 7.36 12.89 -15.69
CA LYS A 126 8.48 13.56 -16.34
C LYS A 126 8.28 15.04 -16.15
#